data_AF-A0AAV3XH57-F1
#
_entry.id   AF-A0AAV3XH57-F1
#
_cell.length_a   1.000
_cell.length_b   1.000
_cell.length_c   1.000
_cell.angle_alpha   90.00
_cell.angle_beta   90.00
_cell.angle_gamma   90.00
#
_symmetry.space_group_name_H-M   'P 1'
#
loop_
_entity.id
_entity.type
_entity.pdbx_description
1 polymer ?
#
loop_
_entity_poly.entity_id
_entity_poly.type
_entity_poly.pdbx_seq_one_letter_code
_entity_poly.pdbx_strand_id
1 'polypeptide(L)' 'MNELKTTEAVNIQLVDSLVQIIRSLSAAEQALLQVKLFGNLPYPSTPELMHLAESGGAFDFLHDEPDLYTLEDGEPV' A
#
# COMPACT_ATOMS: atom_id res chain seq x y z
N MET A 1 -8.79 -42.88 -10.17
CA MET A 1 -8.85 -41.44 -10.52
C MET A 1 -9.90 -40.81 -9.62
N ASN A 2 -9.48 -40.19 -8.51
CA ASN A 2 -10.38 -39.44 -7.63
C ASN A 2 -10.19 -37.96 -7.93
N GLU A 3 -11.04 -37.42 -8.80
CA GLU A 3 -11.18 -35.98 -8.97
C GLU A 3 -12.14 -35.46 -7.89
N LEU A 4 -11.60 -35.08 -6.74
CA LEU A 4 -12.30 -34.21 -5.79
C LEU A 4 -12.29 -32.80 -6.39
N LYS A 5 -13.30 -32.50 -7.21
CA LYS A 5 -13.59 -31.14 -7.68
C LYS A 5 -14.14 -30.33 -6.50
N THR A 6 -13.28 -29.57 -5.84
CA THR A 6 -13.68 -28.51 -4.90
C THR A 6 -14.38 -27.42 -5.69
N THR A 7 -15.69 -27.58 -5.87
CA THR A 7 -16.57 -26.46 -6.21
C THR A 7 -16.95 -25.86 -4.87
N GLU A 8 -16.19 -24.88 -4.38
CA GLU A 8 -16.60 -24.13 -3.20
C GLU A 8 -17.97 -23.51 -3.50
N ALA A 9 -19.00 -23.98 -2.80
CA ALA A 9 -20.36 -23.47 -2.98
C ALA A 9 -20.37 -21.99 -2.60
N VAL A 10 -20.77 -21.14 -3.55
CA VAL A 10 -20.93 -19.69 -3.32
C VAL A 10 -21.85 -19.47 -2.12
N ASN A 11 -21.39 -18.72 -1.12
CA ASN A 11 -22.20 -18.40 0.06
C ASN A 11 -23.14 -17.22 -0.25
N ILE A 12 -24.30 -17.54 -0.84
CA ILE A 12 -25.31 -16.55 -1.25
C ILE A 12 -25.84 -15.73 -0.06
N GLN A 13 -26.01 -16.35 1.10
CA GLN A 13 -26.51 -15.67 2.31
C GLN A 13 -25.57 -14.54 2.78
N LEU A 14 -24.26 -14.79 2.71
CA LEU A 14 -23.25 -13.80 3.04
C LEU A 14 -23.29 -12.62 2.06
N VAL A 15 -23.42 -12.91 0.75
CA VAL A 15 -23.52 -11.90 -0.30
C VAL A 15 -24.74 -11.00 -0.08
N ASP A 16 -25.91 -11.58 0.18
CA ASP A 16 -27.14 -10.81 0.42
C ASP A 16 -27.04 -9.92 1.65
N SER A 17 -26.42 -10.43 2.73
CA SER A 17 -26.19 -9.67 3.96
C SER A 17 -25.28 -8.47 3.70
N LEU A 18 -24.20 -8.65 2.92
CA LEU A 18 -23.30 -7.56 2.52
C LEU A 18 -24.03 -6.52 1.67
N VAL A 19 -24.86 -6.94 0.70
CA VAL A 19 -25.64 -6.01 -0.13
C VAL A 19 -26.60 -5.17 0.72
N GLN A 20 -27.25 -5.76 1.72
CA GLN A 20 -28.13 -5.01 2.62
C GLN A 20 -27.37 -3.93 3.42
N ILE A 21 -26.20 -4.28 3.96
CA ILE A 21 -25.36 -3.33 4.71
C ILE A 21 -24.87 -2.22 3.78
N ILE A 22 -24.42 -2.53 2.57
CA ILE A 22 -23.94 -1.51 1.62
C ILE A 22 -25.06 -0.52 1.26
N ARG A 23 -26.30 -1.01 1.12
CA ARG A 23 -27.46 -0.18 0.79
C ARG A 23 -27.93 0.70 1.95
N SER A 24 -27.59 0.38 3.21
CA SER A 24 -27.96 1.22 4.36
C SER A 24 -27.00 2.40 4.56
N LEU A 25 -25.83 2.38 3.92
CA LEU A 25 -24.86 3.48 3.94
C LEU A 25 -25.35 4.70 3.15
N SER A 26 -24.89 5.88 3.55
CA SER A 26 -25.09 7.12 2.78
C SER A 26 -24.31 7.11 1.46
N ALA A 27 -24.66 8.01 0.54
CA ALA A 27 -23.97 8.13 -0.75
C ALA A 27 -22.45 8.39 -0.61
N ALA A 28 -22.04 9.18 0.40
CA ALA A 28 -20.63 9.45 0.67
C ALA A 28 -19.89 8.20 1.18
N GLU A 29 -20.52 7.43 2.06
CA GLU A 29 -19.95 6.19 2.60
C GLU A 29 -19.87 5.08 1.53
N GLN A 30 -20.87 4.98 0.65
CA GLN A 30 -20.83 4.07 -0.50
C GLN A 30 -19.69 4.43 -1.46
N ALA A 31 -19.50 5.72 -1.76
CA ALA A 31 -18.39 6.18 -2.59
C ALA A 31 -17.02 5.86 -1.97
N LEU A 32 -16.88 6.07 -0.65
CA LEU A 32 -15.65 5.72 0.09
C LEU A 32 -15.40 4.21 0.08
N LEU A 33 -16.44 3.40 0.24
CA LEU A 33 -16.34 1.94 0.15
C LEU A 33 -15.89 1.50 -1.25
N GLN A 34 -16.43 2.11 -2.31
CA GLN A 34 -16.04 1.81 -3.69
C GLN A 34 -14.55 2.10 -3.94
N VAL A 35 -14.03 3.22 -3.44
CA VAL A 35 -12.60 3.55 -3.52
C VAL A 35 -11.75 2.56 -2.72
N LYS A 36 -12.20 2.08 -1.56
CA LYS A 36 -11.44 1.10 -0.78
C LYS A 36 -11.43 -0.30 -1.37
N LEU A 37 -12.55 -0.74 -1.97
CA LEU A 37 -12.71 -2.08 -2.54
C LEU A 37 -12.12 -2.20 -3.94
N PHE A 38 -12.26 -1.16 -4.76
CA PHE A 38 -11.92 -1.19 -6.19
C PHE A 38 -10.93 -0.11 -6.59
N GLY A 39 -10.55 0.77 -5.67
CA GLY A 39 -9.51 1.75 -5.94
C GLY A 39 -8.18 1.03 -6.15
N ASN A 40 -7.72 1.03 -7.39
CA ASN A 40 -6.30 0.93 -7.66
C ASN A 40 -5.68 2.26 -7.23
N LEU A 41 -5.38 2.40 -5.93
CA LEU A 41 -4.33 3.35 -5.58
C LEU A 41 -3.06 2.80 -6.24
N PRO A 42 -2.47 3.52 -7.21
CA PRO A 42 -1.20 3.08 -7.76
C PRO A 42 -0.23 3.02 -6.59
N TYR A 43 0.23 1.81 -6.27
CA TYR A 43 1.39 1.71 -5.40
C TYR A 43 2.52 2.40 -6.15
N PRO A 44 3.24 3.35 -5.51
CA PRO A 44 4.32 4.04 -6.20
C PRO A 44 5.29 2.99 -6.72
N SER A 45 5.64 3.13 -7.99
CA SER A 45 6.61 2.26 -8.63
C SER A 45 7.96 2.39 -7.92
N THR A 46 8.79 1.35 -7.99
CA THR A 46 10.15 1.39 -7.41
C THR A 46 10.93 2.64 -7.81
N PRO A 47 10.90 3.12 -9.08
CA PRO A 47 11.54 4.37 -9.47
C PRO A 47 10.96 5.61 -8.76
N GLU A 48 9.64 5.71 -8.60
CA GLU A 48 9.01 6.84 -7.89
C GLU A 48 9.41 6.85 -6.41
N LEU A 49 9.49 5.68 -5.78
CA LEU A 49 9.99 5.54 -4.42
C LEU A 49 11.47 5.94 -4.29
N MET A 50 12.31 5.53 -5.24
CA MET A 50 13.72 5.91 -5.27
C MET A 50 13.89 7.43 -5.42
N HIS A 51 13.16 8.05 -6.34
CA HIS A 51 13.20 9.50 -6.54
C HIS A 51 12.70 10.26 -5.30
N LEU A 52 11.67 9.75 -4.62
CA LEU A 52 11.20 10.34 -3.37
C LEU A 52 12.26 10.25 -2.25
N ALA A 53 12.93 9.09 -2.11
CA ALA A 53 14.00 8.91 -1.12
C ALA A 53 15.20 9.83 -1.40
N GLU A 54 15.59 9.97 -2.66
CA GLU A 54 16.66 10.89 -3.10
C GLU A 54 16.30 12.35 -2.84
N SER A 55 15.16 12.81 -3.35
CA SER A 55 14.72 14.21 -3.18
C SER A 55 14.35 14.57 -1.74
N GLY A 56 13.96 13.59 -0.93
CA GLY A 56 13.63 13.75 0.49
C GLY A 56 14.84 13.76 1.42
N GLY A 57 16.06 13.59 0.90
CA GLY A 57 17.27 13.56 1.73
C GLY A 57 17.39 12.31 2.60
N ALA A 58 16.66 11.23 2.28
CA ALA A 58 16.74 9.98 3.05
C ALA A 58 18.13 9.32 2.98
N PHE A 59 18.94 9.71 1.99
CA PHE A 59 20.33 9.28 1.84
C PHE A 59 21.35 10.27 2.43
N ASP A 60 20.89 11.42 2.94
CA ASP A 60 21.74 12.40 3.64
C ASP A 60 21.80 12.05 5.13
N PHE A 61 22.23 10.81 5.43
CA PHE A 61 22.20 10.22 6.77
C PHE A 61 23.01 11.00 7.81
N LEU A 62 24.00 11.76 7.35
CA LEU A 62 24.97 12.47 8.18
C LEU A 62 24.68 13.97 8.28
N HIS A 63 23.56 14.45 7.72
CA HIS A 63 23.21 15.88 7.70
C HIS A 63 23.28 16.55 9.08
N ASP A 64 22.80 15.85 10.10
CA ASP A 64 22.70 16.35 11.47
C ASP A 64 23.79 15.78 12.40
N GLU A 65 24.74 15.01 11.85
CA GLU A 65 25.83 14.41 12.63
C GLU A 65 27.14 15.20 12.44
N PRO A 66 27.92 15.43 13.51
CA PRO A 66 29.25 16.02 13.36
C PRO A 66 30.14 15.06 12.59
N ASP A 67 30.79 15.55 11.53
CA ASP A 67 31.72 14.76 10.71
C ASP A 67 32.80 14.16 11.60
N LEU A 68 32.76 12.84 11.79
CA LEU A 68 33.84 12.07 12.42
C LEU A 68 34.88 11.64 11.38
N TYR A 69 34.49 11.63 10.11
CA TYR A 69 35.28 11.24 8.96
C TYR A 69 34.94 12.15 7.78
N THR A 70 35.87 12.35 6.86
CA THR A 70 35.58 13.04 5.61
C THR A 70 34.74 12.13 4.70
N LEU A 71 33.80 12.73 3.95
CA LEU A 71 33.01 12.00 2.94
C LEU A 71 33.80 11.72 1.65
N GLU A 72 34.96 12.35 1.48
CA GLU A 72 35.78 12.25 0.27
C GLU A 72 36.66 11.01 0.26
N ASP A 73 37.29 10.71 1.41
CA ASP A 73 38.24 9.59 1.56
C ASP A 73 37.92 8.67 2.74
N GLY A 74 36.99 9.04 3.62
CA GLY A 74 36.65 8.25 4.81
C GLY A 74 37.68 8.34 5.93
N GLU A 75 38.66 9.24 5.83
CA GLU A 75 39.65 9.48 6.88
C GLU A 75 39.09 10.37 7.99
N PRO A 76 39.58 10.27 9.23
CA PRO A 76 39.16 11.17 10.32
C PRO A 76 39.44 12.64 9.98
N VAL A 77 38.55 13.54 10.42
CA VAL A 77 38.78 15.00 10.40
C VAL A 77 39.71 15.47 11.51
#